data_AF-A0A1X7K3A2-F1
#
_entry.id   AF-A0A1X7K3A2-F1
#
_cell.length_a   1.000
_cell.length_b   1.000
_cell.length_c   1.000
_cell.angle_alpha   90.00
_cell.angle_beta   90.00
_cell.angle_gamma   90.00
#
_symmetry.space_group_name_H-M   'P 1'
#
loop_
_entity.id
_entity.type
_entity.pdbx_description
1 polymer ?
#
loop_
_entity_poly.entity_id
_entity_poly.type
_entity_poly.pdbx_seq_one_letter_code
_entity_poly.pdbx_strand_id
1 'polypeptide(L)'
;MARLVRATAATARLRSDEGSTLLLTIFYAALALLVVLVVVAASSLYLERTRLFTMADGAALAGAESFSLDDIEFVDSAVVPRLDPAAVDAAVDDYLANAPSSASFDGLTVIEATTADGRSATVTLSASWRPAVLSLIVPNGFPIEVTSVARSTFR
;
A
#
# COMPACT_ATOMS: atom_id res chain seq x y z
N MET A 1 -29.44 13.55 -62.75
CA MET A 1 -29.03 14.71 -61.93
C MET A 1 -28.97 14.44 -60.42
N ALA A 2 -29.91 13.72 -59.81
CA ALA A 2 -29.97 13.51 -58.34
C ALA A 2 -28.79 12.72 -57.70
N ARG A 3 -28.06 11.89 -58.47
CA ARG A 3 -26.90 11.12 -57.96
C ARG A 3 -25.65 11.97 -57.71
N LEU A 4 -25.46 13.04 -58.48
CA LEU A 4 -24.28 13.92 -58.35
C LEU A 4 -24.33 14.78 -57.09
N VAL A 5 -25.53 15.19 -56.65
CA VAL A 5 -25.74 16.03 -55.45
C VAL A 5 -25.47 15.27 -54.15
N ARG A 6 -25.69 13.94 -54.11
CA ARG A 6 -25.42 13.12 -52.91
C ARG A 6 -23.94 12.87 -52.68
N ALA A 7 -23.15 12.74 -53.74
CA ALA A 7 -21.71 12.48 -53.63
C ALA A 7 -20.95 13.71 -53.08
N THR A 8 -21.36 14.93 -53.47
CA THR A 8 -20.78 16.18 -52.98
C THR A 8 -21.14 16.49 -51.53
N ALA A 9 -22.34 16.15 -51.07
CA ALA A 9 -22.73 16.30 -49.66
C ALA A 9 -21.94 15.39 -48.71
N ALA A 10 -21.63 14.16 -49.15
CA ALA A 10 -20.81 13.22 -48.37
C ALA A 10 -19.35 13.68 -48.25
N THR A 11 -18.78 14.24 -49.33
CA THR A 11 -17.43 14.81 -49.32
C THR A 11 -17.33 16.13 -48.54
N ALA A 12 -18.39 16.94 -48.54
CA ALA A 12 -18.46 18.16 -47.72
C ALA A 12 -18.53 17.84 -46.21
N ARG A 13 -19.24 16.77 -45.80
CA ARG A 13 -19.23 16.31 -44.40
C ARG A 13 -17.88 15.79 -43.95
N LEU A 14 -17.13 15.13 -44.83
CA LEU A 14 -15.75 14.68 -44.56
C LEU A 14 -14.74 15.84 -44.51
N ARG A 15 -15.08 16.98 -45.10
CA ARG A 15 -14.27 18.22 -45.08
C ARG A 15 -14.77 19.24 -44.04
N SER A 16 -15.71 18.85 -43.18
CA SER A 16 -16.18 19.66 -42.06
C SER A 16 -15.24 19.46 -40.87
N ASP A 17 -14.65 20.54 -40.35
CA ASP A 17 -13.82 20.54 -39.13
C ASP A 17 -14.59 19.98 -37.91
N GLU A 18 -15.92 19.96 -37.97
CA GLU A 18 -16.81 19.43 -36.95
C GLU A 18 -16.53 17.95 -36.61
N GLY A 19 -16.11 17.15 -37.60
CA GLY A 19 -15.66 15.76 -37.37
C GLY A 19 -14.30 15.68 -36.67
N SER A 20 -13.39 16.63 -36.98
CA SER A 20 -12.06 16.72 -36.37
C SER A 20 -12.13 17.23 -34.93
N THR A 21 -12.94 18.26 -34.67
CA THR A 21 -13.16 18.80 -33.33
C THR A 21 -13.85 17.78 -32.43
N LEU A 22 -14.86 17.05 -32.93
CA LEU A 22 -15.55 16.02 -32.14
C LEU A 22 -14.63 14.84 -31.79
N LEU A 23 -13.79 14.39 -32.72
CA LEU A 23 -12.81 13.33 -32.43
C LEU A 23 -11.78 13.80 -31.39
N LEU A 24 -11.27 15.02 -31.55
CA LEU A 24 -10.29 15.60 -30.63
C LEU A 24 -10.88 15.80 -29.23
N THR A 25 -12.13 16.26 -29.11
CA THR A 25 -12.79 16.41 -27.81
C THR A 25 -13.03 15.09 -27.12
N ILE A 26 -13.46 14.04 -27.85
CA ILE A 26 -13.59 12.69 -27.29
C ILE A 26 -12.22 12.18 -26.81
N PHE A 27 -11.17 12.36 -27.61
CA PHE A 27 -9.83 11.95 -27.23
C PHE A 27 -9.36 12.66 -25.95
N TYR A 28 -9.51 14.00 -25.87
CA TYR A 28 -9.16 14.74 -24.66
C TYR A 28 -10.04 14.37 -23.46
N ALA A 29 -11.32 14.10 -23.65
CA ALA A 29 -12.20 13.63 -22.60
C ALA A 29 -11.76 12.25 -22.07
N ALA A 30 -11.41 11.32 -22.98
CA ALA A 30 -10.88 10.02 -22.62
C ALA A 30 -9.52 10.13 -21.91
N LEU A 31 -8.64 11.02 -22.39
CA LEU A 31 -7.35 11.30 -21.75
C LEU A 31 -7.53 11.89 -20.35
N ALA A 32 -8.43 12.87 -20.19
CA ALA A 32 -8.74 13.45 -18.89
C ALA A 32 -9.30 12.40 -17.92
N LEU A 33 -10.21 11.54 -18.40
CA LEU A 33 -10.75 10.43 -17.62
C LEU A 33 -9.66 9.45 -17.20
N LEU A 34 -8.76 9.08 -18.13
CA LEU A 34 -7.62 8.22 -17.84
C LEU A 34 -6.74 8.81 -16.74
N VAL A 35 -6.40 10.09 -16.82
CA VAL A 35 -5.62 10.78 -15.78
C VAL A 35 -6.32 10.72 -14.43
N VAL A 36 -7.63 11.01 -14.38
CA VAL A 36 -8.42 10.90 -13.14
C VAL A 36 -8.35 9.49 -12.56
N LEU A 37 -8.53 8.45 -13.39
CA LEU A 37 -8.45 7.05 -12.94
C LEU A 37 -7.07 6.69 -12.37
N VAL A 38 -5.99 7.18 -13.00
CA VAL A 38 -4.63 6.99 -12.49
C VAL A 38 -4.44 7.68 -11.15
N VAL A 39 -4.89 8.93 -11.01
CA VAL A 39 -4.78 9.67 -9.74
C VAL A 39 -5.54 8.95 -8.63
N VAL A 40 -6.77 8.50 -8.89
CA VAL A 40 -7.57 7.73 -7.93
C VAL A 40 -6.86 6.44 -7.53
N ALA A 41 -6.29 5.69 -8.48
CA ALA A 41 -5.53 4.48 -8.20
C ALA A 41 -4.28 4.77 -7.35
N ALA A 42 -3.52 5.81 -7.68
CA ALA A 42 -2.34 6.23 -6.93
C ALA A 42 -2.70 6.68 -5.50
N SER A 43 -3.78 7.43 -5.32
CA SER A 43 -4.27 7.82 -4.00
C SER A 43 -4.71 6.61 -3.18
N SER A 44 -5.41 5.65 -3.78
CA SER A 44 -5.79 4.40 -3.11
C SER A 44 -4.56 3.59 -2.66
N LEU A 45 -3.56 3.43 -3.53
CA LEU A 45 -2.30 2.76 -3.19
C LEU A 45 -1.59 3.46 -2.03
N TYR A 46 -1.54 4.79 -2.07
CA TYR A 46 -0.92 5.58 -1.01
C TYR A 46 -1.62 5.39 0.34
N LEU A 47 -2.95 5.39 0.35
CA LEU A 47 -3.75 5.12 1.55
C LEU A 47 -3.50 3.71 2.07
N GLU A 48 -3.44 2.70 1.20
CA GLU A 48 -3.16 1.32 1.59
C GLU A 48 -1.78 1.17 2.21
N ARG A 49 -0.75 1.75 1.59
CA ARG A 49 0.61 1.80 2.14
C ARG A 49 0.64 2.48 3.50
N THR A 50 -0.12 3.56 3.69
CA THR A 50 -0.17 4.28 4.97
C THR A 50 -0.83 3.44 6.05
N ARG A 51 -1.92 2.74 5.72
CA ARG A 51 -2.59 1.80 6.64
C ARG A 51 -1.66 0.66 7.03
N LEU A 52 -0.97 0.07 6.06
CA LEU A 52 0.00 -0.99 6.31
C LEU A 52 1.15 -0.49 7.18
N PHE A 53 1.63 0.74 6.96
CA PHE A 53 2.66 1.36 7.81
C PHE A 53 2.17 1.52 9.25
N THR A 54 0.95 2.00 9.48
CA THR A 54 0.37 2.06 10.84
C THR A 54 0.27 0.68 11.49
N MET A 55 -0.03 -0.36 10.70
CA MET A 55 -0.05 -1.74 11.19
C MET A 55 1.34 -2.23 11.59
N ALA A 56 2.34 -1.97 10.75
CA ALA A 56 3.74 -2.30 11.03
C ALA A 56 4.28 -1.53 12.23
N ASP A 57 3.86 -0.28 12.42
CA ASP A 57 4.23 0.55 13.56
C ASP A 57 3.66 0.00 14.88
N GLY A 58 2.38 -0.39 14.89
CA GLY A 58 1.78 -1.05 16.04
C GLY A 58 2.42 -2.40 16.35
N ALA A 59 2.76 -3.18 15.32
CA ALA A 59 3.47 -4.45 15.47
C ALA A 59 4.90 -4.24 16.01
N ALA A 60 5.62 -3.25 15.48
CA ALA A 60 6.94 -2.88 15.98
C ALA A 60 6.88 -2.42 17.44
N LEU A 61 5.85 -1.66 17.83
CA LEU A 61 5.65 -1.27 19.22
C LEU A 61 5.40 -2.49 20.13
N ALA A 62 4.54 -3.42 19.72
CA ALA A 62 4.30 -4.66 20.45
C ALA A 62 5.59 -5.50 20.59
N GLY A 63 6.38 -5.60 19.51
CA GLY A 63 7.70 -6.22 19.55
C GLY A 63 8.71 -5.45 20.41
N ALA A 64 8.62 -4.12 20.47
CA ALA A 64 9.48 -3.30 21.34
C ALA A 64 9.13 -3.46 22.82
N GLU A 65 7.91 -3.93 23.14
CA GLU A 65 7.42 -4.20 24.49
C GLU A 65 7.54 -5.69 24.89
N SER A 66 8.08 -6.54 24.02
CA SER A 66 8.16 -8.01 24.21
C SER A 66 9.24 -8.47 25.19
N PHE A 67 9.54 -7.69 26.22
CA PHE A 67 10.58 -8.01 27.19
C PHE A 67 10.21 -9.25 28.00
N SER A 68 11.13 -10.20 28.08
CA SER A 68 11.05 -11.31 29.02
C SER A 68 11.26 -10.77 30.44
N LEU A 69 10.26 -10.90 31.32
CA LEU A 69 10.45 -10.67 32.76
C LEU A 69 11.35 -11.72 33.41
N ASP A 70 11.63 -12.83 32.70
CA ASP A 70 12.43 -13.96 33.18
C ASP A 70 13.94 -13.84 32.91
N ASP A 71 14.40 -12.82 32.18
CA ASP A 71 15.83 -12.63 31.84
C ASP A 71 16.41 -11.43 32.62
N ILE A 72 16.35 -11.52 33.95
CA ILE A 72 16.95 -10.54 34.87
C ILE A 72 18.42 -10.94 35.11
N GLU A 73 19.32 -10.52 34.23
CA GLU A 73 20.74 -10.51 34.53
C GLU A 73 21.07 -9.26 35.37
N PHE A 74 21.47 -9.46 36.63
CA PHE A 74 21.94 -8.41 37.51
C PHE A 74 23.37 -7.99 37.11
N VAL A 75 23.48 -6.96 36.28
CA VAL A 75 24.77 -6.30 35.99
C VAL A 75 24.75 -4.89 36.57
N ASP A 76 25.66 -4.61 37.52
CA ASP A 76 25.99 -3.26 38.02
C ASP A 76 24.81 -2.32 38.35
N SER A 77 23.80 -2.82 39.06
CA SER A 77 22.70 -2.02 39.63
C SER A 77 21.80 -1.27 38.63
N ALA A 78 21.84 -1.63 37.34
CA ALA A 78 20.92 -1.13 36.32
C ALA A 78 20.45 -2.27 35.41
N VAL A 79 19.18 -2.66 35.52
CA VAL A 79 18.56 -3.65 34.64
C VAL A 79 18.24 -2.96 33.31
N VAL A 80 19.01 -3.25 32.26
CA VAL A 80 18.69 -2.83 30.90
C VAL A 80 18.08 -4.03 30.18
N PRO A 81 16.76 -4.06 29.97
CA PRO A 81 16.14 -5.21 29.35
C PRO A 81 16.58 -5.28 27.88
N ARG A 82 17.05 -6.46 27.46
CA ARG A 82 17.55 -6.72 26.10
C ARG A 82 16.46 -7.44 25.31
N LEU A 83 16.18 -6.98 24.10
CA LEU A 83 15.27 -7.68 23.20
C LEU A 83 15.96 -8.94 22.66
N ASP A 84 15.20 -10.02 22.60
CA ASP A 84 15.53 -11.25 21.89
C ASP A 84 14.75 -11.29 20.56
N PRO A 85 15.40 -11.50 19.40
CA PRO A 85 14.70 -11.58 18.12
C PRO A 85 13.54 -12.58 18.10
N ALA A 86 13.65 -13.73 18.79
CA ALA A 86 12.56 -14.70 18.83
C ALA A 86 11.34 -14.23 19.64
N ALA A 87 11.58 -13.48 20.73
CA ALA A 87 10.51 -12.85 21.50
C ALA A 87 9.80 -11.73 20.71
N VAL A 88 10.55 -10.96 19.91
CA VAL A 88 10.01 -9.93 19.01
C VAL A 88 9.10 -10.55 17.96
N ASP A 89 9.57 -11.60 17.29
CA ASP A 89 8.81 -12.32 16.26
C ASP A 89 7.48 -12.88 16.81
N ALA A 90 7.54 -13.55 17.97
CA ALA A 90 6.34 -14.08 18.63
C ALA A 90 5.35 -12.99 19.06
N ALA A 91 5.84 -11.85 19.56
CA ALA A 91 4.98 -10.74 19.97
C ALA A 91 4.33 -10.03 18.76
N VAL A 92 5.04 -9.94 17.64
CA VAL A 92 4.50 -9.41 16.38
C VAL A 92 3.40 -10.32 15.86
N ASP A 93 3.63 -11.64 15.83
CA ASP A 93 2.63 -12.61 15.40
C ASP A 93 1.36 -12.58 16.27
N ASP A 94 1.51 -12.52 17.60
CA ASP A 94 0.38 -12.39 18.51
C ASP A 94 -0.38 -11.07 18.33
N TYR A 95 0.34 -9.95 18.14
CA TYR A 95 -0.28 -8.66 17.83
C TYR A 95 -1.11 -8.72 16.54
N LEU A 96 -0.56 -9.29 15.46
CA LEU A 96 -1.26 -9.42 14.18
C LEU A 96 -2.48 -10.36 14.25
N ALA A 97 -2.38 -11.44 15.04
CA ALA A 97 -3.47 -12.39 15.26
C ALA A 97 -4.64 -11.75 16.02
N ASN A 98 -4.36 -10.84 16.96
CA ASN A 98 -5.38 -10.19 17.78
C ASN A 98 -5.90 -8.86 17.19
N ALA A 99 -5.22 -8.28 16.20
CA ALA A 99 -5.62 -7.02 15.59
C ALA A 99 -6.72 -7.21 14.52
N PRO A 100 -7.95 -6.68 14.70
CA PRO A 100 -9.03 -6.86 13.72
C PRO A 100 -8.73 -6.28 12.33
N SER A 101 -7.86 -5.28 12.26
CA SER A 101 -7.43 -4.64 11.01
C SER A 101 -6.52 -5.52 10.16
N SER A 102 -5.87 -6.55 10.71
CA SER A 102 -5.00 -7.46 9.94
C SER A 102 -5.79 -8.21 8.85
N ALA A 103 -7.02 -8.63 9.17
CA ALA A 103 -7.92 -9.33 8.24
C ALA A 103 -8.42 -8.46 7.07
N SER A 104 -8.21 -7.14 7.12
CA SER A 104 -8.62 -6.23 6.04
C SER A 104 -7.62 -6.15 4.89
N PHE A 105 -6.38 -6.61 5.11
CA PHE A 105 -5.32 -6.66 4.10
C PHE A 105 -5.37 -7.99 3.35
N ASP A 106 -5.20 -7.93 2.03
CA ASP A 106 -5.08 -9.15 1.22
C ASP A 106 -3.62 -9.64 1.23
N GLY A 107 -3.41 -10.91 1.58
CA GLY A 107 -2.08 -11.52 1.63
C GLY A 107 -1.12 -10.81 2.60
N LEU A 108 -1.60 -10.36 3.76
CA LEU A 108 -0.73 -9.80 4.80
C LEU A 108 0.26 -10.86 5.29
N THR A 109 1.54 -10.52 5.28
CA THR A 109 2.63 -11.40 5.73
C THR A 109 3.70 -10.60 6.46
N VAL A 110 4.34 -11.24 7.44
CA VAL A 110 5.56 -10.75 8.08
C VAL A 110 6.74 -11.19 7.21
N ILE A 111 7.52 -10.23 6.73
CA ILE A 111 8.76 -10.50 5.98
C ILE A 111 9.93 -10.60 6.95
N GLU A 112 9.94 -9.74 7.97
CA GLU A 112 10.97 -9.71 9.01
C GLU A 112 10.37 -9.14 10.29
N ALA A 113 10.68 -9.76 11.43
CA ALA A 113 10.46 -9.21 12.76
C ALA A 113 11.68 -9.54 13.61
N THR A 114 12.47 -8.53 13.95
CA THR A 114 13.79 -8.74 14.57
C THR A 114 14.22 -7.56 15.43
N THR A 115 15.34 -7.71 16.14
CA THR A 115 16.04 -6.61 16.81
C THR A 115 17.51 -6.60 16.39
N ALA A 116 17.96 -5.48 15.80
CA ALA A 116 19.36 -5.34 15.36
C ALA A 116 20.26 -4.78 16.46
N ASP A 117 19.72 -3.93 17.33
CA ASP A 117 20.47 -3.23 18.40
C ASP A 117 20.14 -3.78 19.80
N GLY A 118 19.28 -4.81 19.90
CA GLY A 118 18.80 -5.39 21.16
C GLY A 118 17.94 -4.43 21.98
N ARG A 119 17.50 -3.31 21.41
CA ARG A 119 16.76 -2.23 22.10
C ARG A 119 15.55 -1.75 21.32
N SER A 120 15.55 -1.96 20.01
CA SER A 120 14.52 -1.53 19.09
C SER A 120 14.04 -2.75 18.29
N ALA A 121 12.74 -2.86 18.10
CA ALA A 121 12.12 -3.86 17.24
C ALA A 121 11.97 -3.28 15.83
N THR A 122 12.46 -4.01 14.83
CA THR A 122 12.31 -3.71 13.41
C THR A 122 11.35 -4.72 12.81
N VAL A 123 10.28 -4.25 12.19
CA VAL A 123 9.22 -5.09 11.61
C VAL A 123 8.96 -4.65 10.18
N THR A 124 9.03 -5.62 9.27
CA THR A 124 8.70 -5.46 7.86
C THR A 124 7.47 -6.29 7.52
N LEU A 125 6.43 -5.62 7.05
CA LEU A 125 5.19 -6.25 6.61
C LEU A 125 5.00 -6.09 5.11
N SER A 126 4.43 -7.12 4.49
CA SER A 126 3.99 -7.09 3.09
C SER A 126 2.51 -7.39 2.97
N ALA A 127 1.83 -6.73 2.04
CA ALA A 127 0.45 -7.00 1.66
C ALA A 127 0.26 -6.81 0.15
N SER A 128 -0.84 -7.31 -0.41
CA SER A 128 -1.20 -7.16 -1.82
C SER A 128 -2.21 -6.04 -2.02
N TRP A 129 -1.83 -5.02 -2.79
CA TRP A 129 -2.76 -3.96 -3.20
C TRP A 129 -3.39 -4.26 -4.56
N ARG A 130 -4.71 -4.07 -4.67
CA ARG A 130 -5.46 -4.18 -5.93
C ARG A 130 -6.14 -2.85 -6.30
N PRO A 131 -5.94 -2.31 -7.51
CA PRO A 131 -6.62 -1.09 -7.94
C PRO A 131 -8.13 -1.31 -8.10
N ALA A 132 -8.96 -0.52 -7.42
CA ALA A 132 -10.42 -0.67 -7.49
C ALA A 132 -10.99 -0.37 -8.89
N VAL A 133 -10.54 0.72 -9.53
CA VAL A 133 -11.07 1.19 -10.83
C VAL A 133 -10.32 0.64 -12.06
N LEU A 134 -9.18 -0.02 -11.86
CA LEU A 134 -8.34 -0.61 -12.93
C LEU A 134 -8.08 -2.11 -12.71
N SER A 135 -8.92 -2.80 -11.93
CA SER A 135 -8.75 -4.22 -11.59
C SER A 135 -8.75 -5.15 -12.80
N LEU A 136 -9.49 -4.79 -13.87
CA LEU A 136 -9.50 -5.52 -15.14
C LEU A 136 -8.16 -5.46 -15.88
N ILE A 137 -7.37 -4.40 -15.66
CA ILE A 137 -6.06 -4.20 -16.30
C ILE A 137 -4.95 -4.85 -15.45
N VAL A 138 -5.09 -4.83 -14.12
CA VAL A 138 -4.14 -5.42 -13.17
C VAL A 138 -4.87 -6.36 -12.20
N PRO A 139 -5.24 -7.57 -12.64
CA PRO A 139 -6.06 -8.49 -11.83
C PRO A 139 -5.31 -9.07 -10.62
N ASN A 140 -4.00 -9.27 -10.74
CA ASN A 140 -3.19 -9.89 -9.69
C ASN A 140 -2.78 -8.90 -8.59
N GLY A 141 -2.96 -7.58 -8.80
CA GLY A 141 -2.46 -6.55 -7.89
C GLY A 141 -0.93 -6.43 -7.89
N PHE A 142 -0.41 -5.67 -6.94
CA PHE A 142 1.02 -5.52 -6.68
C PHE A 142 1.32 -5.70 -5.19
N PRO A 143 2.43 -6.38 -4.82
CA PRO A 143 2.87 -6.41 -3.44
C PRO A 143 3.34 -5.01 -3.04
N ILE A 144 2.98 -4.63 -1.82
CA ILE A 144 3.50 -3.46 -1.12
C ILE A 144 4.21 -3.92 0.14
N GLU A 145 5.28 -3.22 0.49
CA GLU A 145 6.11 -3.55 1.65
C GLU A 145 6.40 -2.27 2.43
N VAL A 146 6.38 -2.38 3.75
CA VAL A 146 6.72 -1.30 4.67
C VAL A 146 7.55 -1.85 5.82
N THR A 147 8.50 -1.05 6.27
CA THR A 147 9.31 -1.33 7.46
C THR A 147 9.04 -0.25 8.49
N SER A 148 8.78 -0.64 9.74
CA SER A 148 8.76 0.25 10.90
C SER A 148 9.77 -0.18 11.95
N VAL A 149 10.24 0.78 12.73
CA VAL A 149 11.18 0.57 13.84
C VAL A 149 10.65 1.28 15.07
N ALA A 150 10.45 0.54 16.16
CA ALA A 150 10.03 1.09 17.44
C ALA A 150 11.06 0.76 18.54
N ARG A 151 11.20 1.65 19.51
CA ARG A 151 12.10 1.48 20.65
C ARG A 151 11.33 1.75 21.94
N SER A 152 11.48 0.87 22.92
CA SER A 152 10.96 1.13 24.26
C SER A 152 11.83 2.15 24.97
N THR A 153 11.22 3.25 25.40
CA THR A 153 11.86 4.20 26.30
C THR A 153 11.21 4.06 27.67
N PHE A 154 11.73 3.17 28.51
CA PHE A 154 11.36 3.19 29.94
C PHE A 154 11.97 4.45 30.58
N ARG A 155 11.12 5.29 31.17
CA ARG A 155 11.51 6.45 31.99
C ARG A 155 10.99 6.30 33.40
#